data_AF-A0A496A2Z5-F1
#
_entry.id   AF-A0A496A2Z5-F1
#
_cell.length_a   1.000
_cell.length_b   1.000
_cell.length_c   1.000
_cell.angle_alpha   90.00
_cell.angle_beta   90.00
_cell.angle_gamma   90.00
#
_symmetry.space_group_name_H-M   'P 1'
#
loop_
_entity.id
_entity.type
_entity.pdbx_description
1 polymer ?
#
loop_
_entity_poly.entity_id
_entity_poly.type
_entity_poly.pdbx_seq_one_letter_code
_entity_poly.pdbx_strand_id
1 'polypeptide(L)'
;ININPAKITIICANRYFRPFAFAYFNNAEPGNWHAAVLKILAWTQDNTYIQTSYEHELPIGSFAEFRDEDNGVDENVLPDTPDSVDTPEETETSLETFTTPQPVNQDRQQTRTEGDNLLATPQNSESQQAISPPTPISHEKITNRSIVPVVPADLLHKLQNTGAPLGHHWKIHSGITLKCVKAFVIDERKREDLIREDANSSRVITPIVRRLRKKKWEVEGAYLIWISSSLHKQWSWSYMEDESEAERIFAQMYPAISRHLIDYKDILKSRGAGSKAQYYWELCARELKRENYPEFYQPKIFYPFNGNAMRAAYSTSEACILKSSYCIPTDDLSLLAILNSKLFGWYARAQFRNSAKRSALFFTKKNMEKSPIAFRSEDQKMELSYMVDLILNNPNSPEVPDIEREIDRLVYELYKLTDAEIALIEKGINP
;
A
#
# COMPACT_ATOMS: atom_id res chain seq x y z
N ILE A 1 -22.54 -18.07 33.61
CA ILE A 1 -22.33 -16.93 34.56
C ILE A 1 -23.57 -16.06 34.49
N ASN A 2 -24.17 -15.67 35.62
CA ASN A 2 -25.36 -14.83 35.61
C ASN A 2 -24.98 -13.35 35.41
N ILE A 3 -24.78 -12.95 34.15
CA ILE A 3 -24.37 -11.60 33.76
C ILE A 3 -25.58 -10.69 33.79
N ASN A 4 -25.62 -9.73 34.72
CA ASN A 4 -26.69 -8.74 34.79
C ASN A 4 -26.64 -7.81 33.54
N PRO A 5 -27.68 -7.81 32.68
CA PRO A 5 -27.66 -7.05 31.42
C PRO A 5 -27.56 -5.53 31.62
N ALA A 6 -28.09 -4.99 32.73
CA ALA A 6 -27.98 -3.57 33.08
C ALA A 6 -26.56 -3.13 33.48
N LYS A 7 -25.58 -4.06 33.48
CA LYS A 7 -24.14 -3.75 33.64
C LYS A 7 -23.33 -3.95 32.35
N ILE A 8 -23.96 -4.35 31.24
CA ILE A 8 -23.28 -4.52 29.96
C ILE A 8 -23.12 -3.15 29.29
N THR A 9 -21.87 -2.70 29.15
CA THR A 9 -21.49 -1.57 28.30
C THR A 9 -20.87 -2.11 27.02
N ILE A 10 -21.47 -1.78 25.89
CA ILE A 10 -21.02 -2.16 24.55
C ILE A 10 -20.23 -0.99 23.97
N ILE A 11 -19.03 -1.25 23.43
CA ILE A 11 -18.27 -0.27 22.67
C ILE A 11 -18.63 -0.44 21.20
N CYS A 12 -19.36 0.53 20.64
CA CYS A 12 -19.72 0.52 19.23
C CYS A 12 -18.55 1.04 18.40
N ALA A 13 -17.99 0.16 17.59
CA ALA A 13 -16.89 0.45 16.69
C ALA A 13 -17.35 0.46 15.23
N ASN A 14 -16.77 1.33 14.41
CA ASN A 14 -17.10 1.40 12.98
C ASN A 14 -16.44 0.23 12.20
N ARG A 15 -16.63 0.18 10.88
CA ARG A 15 -16.02 -0.85 10.00
C ARG A 15 -14.47 -0.89 9.99
N TYR A 16 -13.82 0.00 10.73
CA TYR A 16 -12.38 0.08 10.94
C TYR A 16 -12.00 -0.14 12.42
N PHE A 17 -12.90 -0.75 13.20
CA PHE A 17 -12.80 -1.02 14.63
C PHE A 17 -12.50 0.20 15.53
N ARG A 18 -12.72 1.43 15.03
CA ARG A 18 -12.58 2.66 15.82
C ARG A 18 -13.85 2.92 16.63
N PRO A 19 -13.78 3.06 17.96
CA PRO A 19 -14.93 3.47 18.78
C PRO A 19 -15.51 4.80 18.31
N PHE A 20 -16.83 4.86 18.16
CA PHE A 20 -17.58 6.08 17.82
C PHE A 20 -18.84 6.28 18.67
N ALA A 21 -19.26 5.25 19.41
CA ALA A 21 -20.34 5.34 20.38
C ALA A 21 -20.15 4.33 21.53
N PHE A 22 -20.81 4.60 22.65
CA PHE A 22 -21.10 3.59 23.67
C PHE A 22 -22.58 3.22 23.61
N ALA A 23 -22.91 1.95 23.78
CA ALA A 23 -24.29 1.49 23.93
C ALA A 23 -24.50 0.71 25.23
N TYR A 24 -25.68 0.86 25.83
CA TYR A 24 -26.05 0.19 27.08
C TYR A 24 -27.55 -0.10 27.12
N PHE A 25 -27.93 -1.18 27.79
CA PHE A 25 -29.34 -1.52 28.00
C PHE A 25 -29.90 -0.69 29.16
N ASN A 26 -30.87 0.16 28.86
CA ASN A 26 -31.56 1.00 29.82
C ASN A 26 -32.79 0.28 30.38
N ASN A 27 -32.90 0.20 31.71
CA ASN A 27 -33.99 -0.50 32.44
C ASN A 27 -34.07 -2.01 32.16
N ALA A 28 -32.94 -2.70 31.94
CA ALA A 28 -32.95 -4.16 31.80
C ALA A 28 -33.15 -4.86 33.15
N GLU A 29 -34.31 -5.47 33.36
CA GLU A 29 -34.54 -6.34 34.52
C GLU A 29 -33.87 -7.72 34.33
N PRO A 30 -33.36 -8.36 35.39
CA PRO A 30 -32.78 -9.70 35.31
C PRO A 30 -33.80 -10.71 34.76
N GLY A 31 -33.49 -11.31 33.60
CA GLY A 31 -34.36 -12.26 32.90
C GLY A 31 -35.22 -11.66 31.78
N ASN A 32 -35.49 -10.35 31.77
CA ASN A 32 -36.33 -9.70 30.75
C ASN A 32 -35.54 -8.68 29.91
N TRP A 33 -34.43 -9.12 29.32
CA TRP A 33 -33.54 -8.26 28.53
C TRP A 33 -34.04 -7.97 27.12
N HIS A 34 -34.89 -8.83 26.54
CA HIS A 34 -35.52 -8.61 25.24
C HIS A 34 -36.41 -7.35 25.21
N ALA A 35 -36.98 -6.96 26.35
CA ALA A 35 -37.77 -5.72 26.48
C ALA A 35 -36.93 -4.47 26.81
N ALA A 36 -35.61 -4.59 26.96
CA ALA A 36 -34.75 -3.49 27.42
C ALA A 36 -34.35 -2.55 26.28
N VAL A 37 -34.48 -1.23 26.52
CA VAL A 37 -34.17 -0.22 25.49
C VAL A 37 -32.65 -0.02 25.39
N LEU A 38 -32.05 -0.47 24.29
CA LEU A 38 -30.66 -0.19 23.97
C LEU A 38 -30.48 1.30 23.65
N LYS A 39 -29.81 2.05 24.52
CA LYS A 39 -29.43 3.45 24.28
C LYS A 39 -28.03 3.50 23.66
N ILE A 40 -27.87 4.28 22.59
CA ILE A 40 -26.59 4.53 21.92
C ILE A 40 -26.21 6.01 22.10
N LEU A 41 -25.02 6.27 22.64
CA LEU A 41 -24.43 7.59 22.79
C LEU A 41 -23.23 7.72 21.85
N ALA A 42 -23.48 8.26 20.66
CA ALA A 42 -22.49 8.47 19.61
C ALA A 42 -21.88 9.89 19.63
N TRP A 43 -20.61 10.01 19.25
CA TRP A 43 -19.97 11.29 18.95
C TRP A 43 -19.63 11.36 17.46
N THR A 44 -20.43 12.09 16.70
CA THR A 44 -20.25 12.23 15.24
C THR A 44 -19.24 13.32 14.90
N GLN A 45 -18.24 12.97 14.10
CA GLN A 45 -17.99 13.75 12.88
C GLN A 45 -18.98 13.26 11.81
N ASP A 46 -19.34 14.13 10.88
CA ASP A 46 -20.59 14.02 10.11
C ASP A 46 -20.74 12.74 9.26
N ASN A 47 -21.99 12.39 8.96
CA ASN A 47 -22.43 11.24 8.14
C ASN A 47 -22.18 9.83 8.74
N THR A 48 -22.49 9.63 10.02
CA THR A 48 -22.68 8.27 10.57
C THR A 48 -24.13 7.81 10.37
N TYR A 49 -24.38 6.99 9.36
CA TYR A 49 -25.67 6.31 9.15
C TYR A 49 -25.70 5.01 9.95
N ILE A 50 -26.58 4.91 10.95
CA ILE A 50 -26.84 3.66 11.68
C ILE A 50 -27.99 2.94 10.97
N GLN A 51 -27.69 1.82 10.32
CA GLN A 51 -28.67 0.96 9.66
C GLN A 51 -28.73 -0.39 10.40
N THR A 52 -29.83 -0.63 11.11
CA THR A 52 -30.09 -1.91 11.79
C THR A 52 -30.74 -2.89 10.82
N SER A 53 -29.93 -3.78 10.23
CA SER A 53 -30.41 -4.95 9.48
C SER A 53 -30.14 -6.22 10.28
N TYR A 54 -31.16 -7.07 10.40
CA TYR A 54 -31.21 -8.33 11.14
C TYR A 54 -31.25 -8.22 12.66
N GLU A 55 -32.22 -8.93 13.25
CA GLU A 55 -32.17 -9.35 14.64
C GLU A 55 -31.13 -10.48 14.75
N HIS A 56 -30.24 -10.39 15.74
CA HIS A 56 -29.30 -11.45 16.07
C HIS A 56 -29.70 -12.04 17.42
N GLU A 57 -30.32 -13.22 17.40
CA GLU A 57 -30.43 -14.04 18.61
C GLU A 57 -29.01 -14.41 19.08
N LEU A 58 -28.75 -14.19 20.37
CA LEU A 58 -27.48 -14.56 20.98
C LEU A 58 -27.42 -16.09 21.15
N PRO A 59 -26.33 -16.78 20.77
CA PRO A 59 -26.23 -18.24 20.89
C PRO A 59 -26.37 -18.71 22.35
N ILE A 60 -27.53 -19.29 22.69
CA ILE A 60 -27.86 -19.74 24.05
C ILE A 60 -26.97 -20.92 24.50
N GLY A 61 -26.53 -21.76 23.55
CA GLY A 61 -25.82 -23.02 23.82
C GLY A 61 -24.34 -22.89 24.21
N SER A 62 -24.02 -22.38 25.41
CA SER A 62 -22.70 -22.61 26.04
C SER A 62 -22.65 -22.54 27.58
N PHE A 63 -23.78 -22.60 28.28
CA PHE A 63 -23.80 -22.89 29.72
C PHE A 63 -24.41 -24.28 29.96
N ALA A 64 -23.60 -25.20 30.50
CA ALA A 64 -24.03 -26.56 30.76
C ALA A 64 -25.12 -26.59 31.84
N GLU A 65 -26.25 -27.20 31.51
CA GLU A 65 -27.38 -27.38 32.42
C GLU A 65 -27.01 -28.41 33.49
N PHE A 66 -26.97 -27.97 34.75
CA PHE A 66 -27.20 -28.88 35.86
C PHE A 66 -28.71 -29.13 35.95
N ARG A 67 -29.09 -30.41 36.04
CA ARG A 67 -30.47 -30.80 36.35
C ARG A 67 -30.81 -30.38 37.78
N ASP A 68 -32.06 -29.96 37.96
CA ASP A 68 -32.89 -30.35 39.10
C ASP A 68 -34.30 -30.65 38.55
N GLU A 69 -35.13 -31.31 39.37
CA GLU A 69 -36.32 -32.05 38.92
C GLU A 69 -37.65 -31.26 39.09
N ASP A 70 -38.75 -31.87 38.60
CA ASP A 70 -40.16 -31.53 38.85
C ASP A 70 -40.65 -30.09 38.57
N ASN A 71 -41.32 -29.90 37.42
CA ASN A 71 -42.77 -30.10 37.31
C ASN A 71 -43.22 -29.86 35.84
N GLY A 72 -44.30 -30.49 35.39
CA GLY A 72 -44.86 -30.28 34.05
C GLY A 72 -46.34 -29.94 34.08
N VAL A 73 -46.89 -29.49 32.94
CA VAL A 73 -48.27 -29.67 32.47
C VAL A 73 -48.27 -29.54 30.93
N ASP A 74 -49.26 -30.15 30.28
CA ASP A 74 -49.45 -30.31 28.83
C ASP A 74 -50.16 -29.10 28.16
N GLU A 75 -50.11 -29.02 26.82
CA GLU A 75 -51.20 -28.67 25.87
C GLU A 75 -50.72 -28.04 24.53
N ASN A 76 -50.49 -28.90 23.54
CA ASN A 76 -51.14 -28.98 22.20
C ASN A 76 -51.33 -27.77 21.23
N VAL A 77 -51.50 -28.16 19.94
CA VAL A 77 -52.14 -27.44 18.79
C VAL A 77 -51.27 -26.62 17.82
N LEU A 78 -50.86 -27.30 16.73
CA LEU A 78 -50.72 -26.81 15.33
C LEU A 78 -52.11 -26.88 14.61
N PRO A 79 -52.35 -26.41 13.35
CA PRO A 79 -51.41 -26.04 12.27
C PRO A 79 -51.84 -24.81 11.39
N ASP A 80 -51.19 -24.68 10.21
CA ASP A 80 -51.76 -24.39 8.87
C ASP A 80 -51.40 -23.10 8.08
N THR A 81 -51.26 -23.33 6.77
CA THR A 81 -50.95 -22.45 5.61
C THR A 81 -52.14 -22.51 4.61
N PRO A 82 -52.15 -22.07 3.31
CA PRO A 82 -51.09 -21.55 2.42
C PRO A 82 -51.56 -20.36 1.49
N ASP A 83 -51.15 -20.40 0.21
CA ASP A 83 -51.48 -19.58 -0.98
C ASP A 83 -50.67 -18.28 -1.22
N SER A 84 -49.91 -18.08 -2.31
CA SER A 84 -50.11 -18.21 -3.80
C SER A 84 -50.72 -16.91 -4.42
N VAL A 85 -50.43 -16.41 -5.64
CA VAL A 85 -50.30 -16.97 -7.01
C VAL A 85 -49.51 -16.01 -7.99
N ASP A 86 -48.95 -16.55 -9.09
CA ASP A 86 -48.58 -16.00 -10.44
C ASP A 86 -47.49 -14.94 -10.77
N THR A 87 -46.88 -15.21 -11.94
CA THR A 87 -46.12 -14.35 -12.90
C THR A 87 -46.84 -14.36 -14.27
N PRO A 88 -46.46 -13.50 -15.25
CA PRO A 88 -46.09 -14.09 -16.57
C PRO A 88 -44.96 -13.37 -17.36
N GLU A 89 -44.60 -13.99 -18.49
CA GLU A 89 -43.57 -13.65 -19.51
C GLU A 89 -43.87 -12.37 -20.33
N GLU A 90 -42.91 -11.74 -21.04
CA GLU A 90 -42.48 -11.98 -22.45
C GLU A 90 -41.33 -10.97 -22.84
N THR A 91 -40.48 -11.04 -23.89
CA THR A 91 -39.94 -12.07 -24.83
C THR A 91 -38.62 -11.54 -25.48
N GLU A 92 -38.02 -12.22 -26.47
CA GLU A 92 -36.70 -11.94 -27.09
C GLU A 92 -36.70 -10.98 -28.31
N THR A 93 -35.55 -10.39 -28.67
CA THR A 93 -35.03 -10.41 -30.07
C THR A 93 -33.51 -10.17 -30.15
N SER A 94 -32.83 -10.78 -31.14
CA SER A 94 -31.39 -10.65 -31.43
C SER A 94 -31.10 -9.79 -32.67
N LEU A 95 -29.86 -9.30 -32.85
CA LEU A 95 -29.26 -8.98 -34.17
C LEU A 95 -27.72 -8.91 -34.11
N GLU A 96 -27.06 -8.91 -35.28
CA GLU A 96 -25.69 -9.45 -35.47
C GLU A 96 -24.58 -8.45 -35.83
N THR A 97 -23.34 -8.86 -35.54
CA THR A 97 -22.05 -8.52 -36.22
C THR A 97 -21.59 -7.07 -36.40
N PHE A 98 -20.29 -6.84 -36.18
CA PHE A 98 -19.38 -6.33 -37.22
C PHE A 98 -17.91 -6.66 -36.88
N THR A 99 -17.14 -7.12 -37.88
CA THR A 99 -15.72 -7.47 -37.73
C THR A 99 -14.93 -6.87 -38.90
N THR A 100 -13.83 -6.15 -38.64
CA THR A 100 -12.90 -5.70 -39.69
C THR A 100 -11.50 -5.46 -39.10
N PRO A 101 -10.40 -5.87 -39.76
CA PRO A 101 -9.03 -5.75 -39.25
C PRO A 101 -8.28 -4.54 -39.84
N GLN A 102 -7.03 -4.31 -39.41
CA GLN A 102 -5.87 -3.73 -40.16
C GLN A 102 -4.64 -3.63 -39.23
N PRO A 103 -3.39 -3.47 -39.73
CA PRO A 103 -2.81 -4.10 -40.92
C PRO A 103 -1.41 -4.70 -40.67
N VAL A 104 -0.85 -5.36 -41.69
CA VAL A 104 0.60 -5.63 -41.80
C VAL A 104 1.16 -4.81 -42.96
N ASN A 105 2.29 -4.12 -42.75
CA ASN A 105 3.25 -3.91 -43.83
C ASN A 105 4.66 -3.63 -43.29
N GLN A 106 5.66 -3.83 -44.14
CA GLN A 106 7.08 -3.72 -43.79
C GLN A 106 7.76 -2.52 -44.46
N ASP A 107 8.97 -2.25 -43.98
CA ASP A 107 10.16 -1.94 -44.78
C ASP A 107 10.48 -0.46 -45.14
N ARG A 108 11.79 -0.23 -45.30
CA ARG A 108 12.48 0.94 -45.92
C ARG A 108 12.52 2.29 -45.15
N GLN A 109 13.63 3.03 -45.13
CA GLN A 109 15.05 2.69 -45.42
C GLN A 109 15.99 3.86 -44.98
N GLN A 110 17.31 3.61 -44.95
CA GLN A 110 18.41 4.63 -45.01
C GLN A 110 18.57 5.58 -43.80
N THR A 111 19.75 6.12 -43.44
CA THR A 111 21.17 5.81 -43.76
C THR A 111 22.07 6.40 -42.67
N ARG A 112 23.23 5.76 -42.40
CA ARG A 112 24.53 6.45 -42.38
C ARG A 112 25.74 5.51 -42.39
N THR A 113 26.72 5.89 -43.20
CA THR A 113 28.12 5.44 -43.25
C THR A 113 28.92 5.94 -42.02
N GLU A 114 30.17 5.57 -41.73
CA GLU A 114 31.21 4.72 -42.38
C GLU A 114 32.18 4.23 -41.27
N GLY A 115 33.14 3.30 -41.53
CA GLY A 115 34.08 2.89 -40.46
C GLY A 115 35.00 1.67 -40.62
N ASP A 116 35.49 1.36 -41.84
CA ASP A 116 36.72 0.62 -42.18
C ASP A 116 37.11 -0.78 -41.63
N ASN A 117 37.79 -1.52 -42.53
CA ASN A 117 38.70 -2.66 -42.36
C ASN A 117 38.15 -4.05 -41.95
N LEU A 118 38.75 -5.17 -42.40
CA LEU A 118 39.13 -5.68 -43.75
C LEU A 118 39.87 -7.02 -43.54
N LEU A 119 39.48 -8.09 -44.27
CA LEU A 119 40.28 -9.30 -44.56
C LEU A 119 40.70 -10.20 -43.36
N ALA A 120 40.87 -11.53 -43.46
CA ALA A 120 40.45 -12.51 -44.46
C ALA A 120 40.31 -13.92 -43.81
N THR A 121 39.84 -14.91 -44.59
CA THR A 121 39.43 -16.27 -44.17
C THR A 121 40.60 -17.31 -44.26
N PRO A 122 40.37 -18.64 -44.27
CA PRO A 122 40.55 -19.54 -43.12
C PRO A 122 41.58 -20.67 -43.43
N GLN A 123 41.61 -21.76 -42.64
CA GLN A 123 41.91 -23.12 -43.15
C GLN A 123 41.51 -24.24 -42.15
N ASN A 124 41.44 -25.48 -42.63
CA ASN A 124 40.98 -26.68 -41.91
C ASN A 124 42.11 -27.44 -41.20
N SER A 125 41.78 -28.35 -40.27
CA SER A 125 42.07 -29.81 -40.35
C SER A 125 41.63 -30.58 -39.09
N GLU A 126 41.54 -31.90 -39.17
CA GLU A 126 40.85 -32.76 -38.20
C GLU A 126 41.77 -33.60 -37.28
N SER A 127 41.19 -34.04 -36.16
CA SER A 127 41.39 -35.35 -35.49
C SER A 127 42.80 -35.87 -35.12
N GLN A 128 43.02 -36.05 -33.82
CA GLN A 128 43.44 -37.36 -33.26
C GLN A 128 43.19 -37.51 -31.76
N GLN A 129 43.01 -38.76 -31.30
CA GLN A 129 42.83 -39.15 -29.90
C GLN A 129 44.15 -39.66 -29.29
N ALA A 130 44.34 -39.48 -27.97
CA ALA A 130 45.39 -40.17 -27.20
C ALA A 130 44.89 -40.47 -25.76
N ILE A 131 45.49 -41.47 -25.11
CA ILE A 131 44.95 -42.12 -23.89
C ILE A 131 45.83 -41.83 -22.66
N SER A 132 45.21 -41.78 -21.47
CA SER A 132 45.86 -41.43 -20.19
C SER A 132 46.54 -42.62 -19.48
N PRO A 133 47.69 -42.39 -18.79
CA PRO A 133 48.17 -43.20 -17.67
C PRO A 133 47.98 -42.48 -16.30
N PRO A 134 48.19 -43.16 -15.14
CA PRO A 134 47.36 -42.92 -13.95
C PRO A 134 48.02 -42.21 -12.74
N THR A 135 47.17 -41.92 -11.74
CA THR A 135 47.44 -41.19 -10.49
C THR A 135 48.23 -41.98 -9.43
N PRO A 136 49.07 -41.30 -8.62
CA PRO A 136 49.45 -41.73 -7.27
C PRO A 136 48.51 -41.14 -6.20
N ILE A 137 48.14 -41.92 -5.19
CA ILE A 137 47.30 -41.48 -4.04
C ILE A 137 48.19 -41.11 -2.85
N SER A 138 47.88 -40.03 -2.11
CA SER A 138 48.24 -39.96 -0.69
C SER A 138 47.37 -38.98 0.13
N HIS A 139 47.16 -39.34 1.39
CA HIS A 139 46.69 -38.52 2.52
C HIS A 139 45.31 -37.84 2.44
N GLU A 140 44.31 -38.54 2.98
CA GLU A 140 43.15 -37.90 3.60
C GLU A 140 43.60 -36.91 4.68
N LYS A 141 43.15 -35.65 4.57
CA LYS A 141 43.00 -34.80 5.76
C LYS A 141 41.57 -34.94 6.25
N ILE A 142 41.41 -35.47 7.47
CA ILE A 142 40.17 -35.36 8.22
C ILE A 142 40.00 -33.90 8.66
N THR A 143 39.60 -33.04 7.73
CA THR A 143 39.06 -31.73 8.08
C THR A 143 37.69 -31.97 8.68
N ASN A 144 37.50 -31.56 9.94
CA ASN A 144 36.18 -31.51 10.56
C ASN A 144 35.18 -30.89 9.56
N ARG A 145 34.08 -31.60 9.29
CA ARG A 145 32.92 -31.01 8.62
C ARG A 145 32.32 -29.98 9.57
N SER A 146 32.88 -28.78 9.56
CA SER A 146 32.19 -27.59 10.06
C SER A 146 30.83 -27.58 9.36
N ILE A 147 29.76 -27.68 10.14
CA ILE A 147 28.40 -27.69 9.61
C ILE A 147 28.09 -26.25 9.18
N VAL A 148 28.53 -25.90 7.98
CA VAL A 148 28.06 -24.71 7.27
C VAL A 148 26.55 -24.88 7.14
N PRO A 149 25.72 -23.97 7.70
CA PRO A 149 24.28 -24.15 7.67
C PRO A 149 23.79 -24.08 6.22
N VAL A 150 23.35 -25.22 5.69
CA VAL A 150 22.84 -25.36 4.31
C VAL A 150 21.41 -24.82 4.23
N VAL A 151 21.22 -23.54 4.55
CA VAL A 151 19.93 -22.82 4.44
C VAL A 151 20.11 -21.33 4.04
N PRO A 152 20.61 -21.02 2.82
CA PRO A 152 20.27 -19.72 2.19
C PRO A 152 19.24 -19.85 1.07
N ALA A 153 19.31 -20.92 0.28
CA ALA A 153 18.42 -21.16 -0.86
C ALA A 153 17.02 -21.60 -0.43
N ASP A 154 16.94 -22.55 0.50
CA ASP A 154 15.69 -23.22 0.86
C ASP A 154 14.70 -22.27 1.54
N LEU A 155 15.16 -21.41 2.44
CA LEU A 155 14.34 -20.36 3.05
C LEU A 155 13.83 -19.36 2.00
N LEU A 156 14.69 -18.90 1.07
CA LEU A 156 14.27 -17.99 0.00
C LEU A 156 13.20 -18.65 -0.89
N HIS A 157 13.41 -19.92 -1.27
CA HIS A 157 12.47 -20.68 -2.08
C HIS A 157 11.14 -20.93 -1.34
N LYS A 158 11.19 -21.29 -0.05
CA LYS A 158 10.01 -21.42 0.82
C LYS A 158 9.21 -20.12 0.86
N LEU A 159 9.86 -18.98 1.10
CA LEU A 159 9.19 -17.68 1.11
C LEU A 159 8.56 -17.37 -0.25
N GLN A 160 9.29 -17.56 -1.36
CA GLN A 160 8.78 -17.32 -2.71
C GLN A 160 7.53 -18.18 -3.06
N ASN A 161 7.38 -19.35 -2.45
CA ASN A 161 6.21 -20.23 -2.59
C ASN A 161 5.16 -20.06 -1.46
N THR A 162 5.31 -19.07 -0.56
CA THR A 162 4.38 -18.84 0.55
C THR A 162 3.33 -17.79 0.20
N GLY A 163 2.05 -18.16 0.24
CA GLY A 163 0.93 -17.25 0.03
C GLY A 163 0.79 -16.82 -1.43
N ALA A 164 0.59 -15.51 -1.65
CA ALA A 164 0.47 -14.92 -2.98
C ALA A 164 1.36 -13.68 -3.14
N PRO A 165 1.93 -13.40 -4.34
CA PRO A 165 2.68 -12.17 -4.56
C PRO A 165 1.78 -10.93 -4.41
N LEU A 166 2.25 -9.93 -3.65
CA LEU A 166 1.53 -8.69 -3.26
C LEU A 166 0.69 -8.06 -4.38
N GLY A 167 1.21 -8.03 -5.61
CA GLY A 167 0.54 -7.44 -6.78
C GLY A 167 -0.76 -8.13 -7.22
N HIS A 168 -1.08 -9.32 -6.72
CA HIS A 168 -2.37 -9.99 -6.96
C HIS A 168 -3.51 -9.38 -6.15
N HIS A 169 -3.21 -8.89 -4.94
CA HIS A 169 -4.20 -8.35 -4.01
C HIS A 169 -4.23 -6.82 -4.02
N TRP A 170 -3.08 -6.16 -4.16
CA TRP A 170 -2.99 -4.70 -4.07
C TRP A 170 -2.30 -4.05 -5.28
N LYS A 171 -2.91 -2.97 -5.78
CA LYS A 171 -2.31 -2.13 -6.82
C LYS A 171 -1.31 -1.15 -6.20
N ILE A 172 -0.11 -1.09 -6.76
CA ILE A 172 0.94 -0.13 -6.35
C ILE A 172 0.87 1.12 -7.22
N HIS A 173 0.80 2.29 -6.60
CA HIS A 173 0.73 3.59 -7.26
C HIS A 173 2.03 4.39 -7.02
N SER A 174 2.53 5.05 -8.08
CA SER A 174 3.77 5.85 -8.02
C SER A 174 3.47 7.32 -7.75
N GLY A 175 4.24 7.95 -6.86
CA GLY A 175 4.11 9.38 -6.64
C GLY A 175 4.45 10.26 -7.85
N ILE A 176 4.00 11.51 -7.78
CA ILE A 176 4.06 12.52 -8.84
C ILE A 176 5.50 12.86 -9.23
N THR A 177 5.71 13.06 -10.53
CA THR A 177 7.01 13.47 -11.10
C THR A 177 7.10 14.99 -11.12
N LEU A 178 8.14 15.56 -10.50
CA LEU A 178 8.39 17.01 -10.49
C LEU A 178 9.64 17.37 -11.32
N LYS A 179 9.57 18.43 -12.13
CA LYS A 179 10.70 18.99 -12.90
C LYS A 179 11.81 19.50 -11.95
N CYS A 180 11.42 20.24 -10.91
CA CYS A 180 12.32 20.74 -9.86
C CYS A 180 11.68 20.57 -8.47
N VAL A 181 12.22 19.67 -7.65
CA VAL A 181 11.75 19.45 -6.27
C VAL A 181 11.98 20.68 -5.38
N LYS A 182 13.03 21.49 -5.63
CA LYS A 182 13.27 22.73 -4.87
C LYS A 182 12.25 23.82 -5.16
N ALA A 183 11.76 23.90 -6.40
CA ALA A 183 10.79 24.92 -6.80
C ALA A 183 9.41 24.63 -6.21
N PHE A 184 8.91 23.40 -6.39
CA PHE A 184 7.52 23.08 -6.04
C PHE A 184 7.33 22.59 -4.60
N VAL A 185 8.34 22.01 -3.93
CA VAL A 185 8.16 21.42 -2.58
C VAL A 185 8.72 22.34 -1.50
N ILE A 186 7.81 22.89 -0.71
CA ILE A 186 8.07 23.86 0.36
C ILE A 186 7.82 23.24 1.75
N ASP A 187 8.31 23.92 2.79
CA ASP A 187 8.01 23.61 4.19
C ASP A 187 6.85 24.48 4.72
N GLU A 188 6.46 24.27 5.97
CA GLU A 188 5.38 25.01 6.62
C GLU A 188 5.64 26.52 6.62
N ARG A 189 6.84 26.95 7.04
CA ARG A 189 7.19 28.37 7.09
C ARG A 189 7.04 29.04 5.73
N LYS A 190 7.58 28.43 4.66
CA LYS A 190 7.44 29.01 3.32
C LYS A 190 6.01 28.92 2.79
N ARG A 191 5.19 27.94 3.22
CA ARG A 191 3.74 27.92 2.96
C ARG A 191 3.05 29.11 3.65
N GLU A 192 3.28 29.32 4.94
CA GLU A 192 2.71 30.43 5.70
C GLU A 192 3.12 31.78 5.10
N ASP A 193 4.39 31.96 4.77
CA ASP A 193 4.91 33.18 4.15
C ASP A 193 4.19 33.47 2.81
N LEU A 194 4.05 32.48 1.94
CA LEU A 194 3.34 32.62 0.65
C LEU A 194 1.84 32.90 0.81
N ILE A 195 1.17 32.28 1.78
CA ILE A 195 -0.26 32.49 2.05
C ILE A 195 -0.53 33.85 2.72
N ARG A 196 0.41 34.33 3.54
CA ARG A 196 0.35 35.67 4.16
C ARG A 196 0.61 36.79 3.15
N GLU A 197 1.44 36.52 2.14
CA GLU A 197 1.75 37.44 1.04
C GLU A 197 0.67 37.45 -0.06
N ASP A 198 0.03 36.31 -0.33
CA ASP A 198 -1.13 36.17 -1.20
C ASP A 198 -2.02 35.00 -0.74
N ALA A 199 -3.22 35.29 -0.26
CA ALA A 199 -4.16 34.29 0.20
C ALA A 199 -4.59 33.28 -0.90
N ASN A 200 -4.52 33.65 -2.18
CA ASN A 200 -4.83 32.73 -3.29
C ASN A 200 -3.81 31.59 -3.39
N SER A 201 -2.57 31.77 -2.92
CA SER A 201 -1.55 30.71 -2.79
C SER A 201 -2.12 29.43 -2.16
N SER A 202 -3.02 29.56 -1.18
CA SER A 202 -3.68 28.42 -0.52
C SER A 202 -4.41 27.49 -1.49
N ARG A 203 -4.96 28.01 -2.60
CA ARG A 203 -5.71 27.25 -3.62
C ARG A 203 -4.82 26.36 -4.49
N VAL A 204 -3.50 26.55 -4.44
CA VAL A 204 -2.50 25.79 -5.21
C VAL A 204 -1.42 25.17 -4.31
N ILE A 205 -1.58 25.18 -2.98
CA ILE A 205 -0.67 24.53 -2.04
C ILE A 205 -1.38 23.33 -1.39
N THR A 206 -0.86 22.12 -1.62
CA THR A 206 -1.42 20.85 -1.12
C THR A 206 -0.45 20.12 -0.18
N PRO A 207 -0.93 19.45 0.89
CA PRO A 207 -0.07 18.63 1.76
C PRO A 207 0.47 17.39 1.03
N ILE A 208 1.72 17.04 1.33
CA ILE A 208 2.38 15.84 0.80
C ILE A 208 3.10 15.04 1.88
N VAL A 209 3.27 13.74 1.63
CA VAL A 209 4.16 12.88 2.41
C VAL A 209 5.57 12.87 1.82
N ARG A 210 6.57 13.10 2.68
CA ARG A 210 7.99 13.16 2.33
C ARG A 210 8.82 12.24 3.25
N ARG A 211 10.11 12.12 2.93
CA ARG A 211 11.20 11.64 3.84
C ARG A 211 11.01 10.28 4.56
N LEU A 212 10.13 9.39 4.07
CA LEU A 212 9.90 7.97 4.46
C LEU A 212 11.16 7.08 4.69
N ARG A 213 12.37 7.56 4.40
CA ARG A 213 13.64 6.85 4.63
C ARG A 213 14.19 7.04 6.04
N LYS A 214 13.60 7.95 6.85
CA LYS A 214 14.03 8.23 8.22
C LYS A 214 13.45 7.24 9.23
N LYS A 215 12.14 7.33 9.47
CA LYS A 215 11.37 6.56 10.45
C LYS A 215 10.61 5.41 9.76
N LYS A 216 10.36 4.31 10.48
CA LYS A 216 9.24 3.39 10.20
C LYS A 216 7.94 4.02 10.73
N TRP A 217 6.78 3.50 10.30
CA TRP A 217 5.43 3.79 10.84
C TRP A 217 4.90 5.21 10.59
N GLU A 218 5.71 6.24 10.87
CA GLU A 218 5.38 7.66 10.78
C GLU A 218 5.65 8.27 9.39
N VAL A 219 4.80 9.21 8.98
CA VAL A 219 4.98 10.03 7.77
C VAL A 219 5.48 11.45 8.12
N GLU A 220 6.49 11.95 7.41
CA GLU A 220 6.94 13.34 7.57
C GLU A 220 6.24 14.24 6.55
N GLY A 221 5.49 15.23 7.03
CA GLY A 221 4.75 16.18 6.19
C GLY A 221 5.65 17.19 5.46
N ALA A 222 5.16 17.68 4.32
CA ALA A 222 5.64 18.86 3.61
C ALA A 222 4.50 19.40 2.73
N TYR A 223 4.75 20.46 1.95
CA TYR A 223 3.76 21.03 1.04
C TYR A 223 4.26 21.07 -0.41
N LEU A 224 3.33 21.00 -1.34
CA LEU A 224 3.57 21.04 -2.78
C LEU A 224 2.75 22.15 -3.41
N ILE A 225 3.41 23.03 -4.17
CA ILE A 225 2.77 23.94 -5.11
C ILE A 225 2.28 23.10 -6.30
N TRP A 226 0.98 22.85 -6.35
CA TRP A 226 0.30 22.09 -7.39
C TRP A 226 -0.44 23.03 -8.34
N ILE A 227 0.16 23.28 -9.50
CA ILE A 227 -0.51 23.90 -10.64
C ILE A 227 -0.64 22.83 -11.73
N SER A 228 -1.87 22.37 -11.95
CA SER A 228 -2.22 21.40 -13.00
C SER A 228 -1.86 21.95 -14.39
N SER A 229 -1.48 21.06 -15.32
CA SER A 229 -1.25 21.43 -16.72
C SER A 229 -2.51 22.03 -17.35
N SER A 230 -2.34 23.06 -18.19
CA SER A 230 -3.42 23.63 -19.02
C SER A 230 -4.08 22.58 -19.94
N LEU A 231 -3.37 21.48 -20.27
CA LEU A 231 -3.94 20.33 -20.99
C LEU A 231 -4.98 19.52 -20.18
N HIS A 232 -5.11 19.79 -18.88
CA HIS A 232 -5.93 19.03 -17.94
C HIS A 232 -6.82 19.88 -17.03
N LYS A 233 -6.65 21.21 -17.05
CA LYS A 233 -7.48 22.18 -16.34
C LYS A 233 -7.43 23.50 -17.11
N GLN A 234 -8.58 24.08 -17.40
CA GLN A 234 -8.63 25.45 -17.93
C GLN A 234 -8.32 26.47 -16.82
N TRP A 235 -7.34 27.32 -17.09
CA TRP A 235 -6.97 28.49 -16.31
C TRP A 235 -7.16 29.75 -17.17
N SER A 236 -7.18 30.94 -16.56
CA SER A 236 -7.29 32.20 -17.31
C SER A 236 -6.12 32.43 -18.28
N TRP A 237 -4.96 31.81 -18.04
CA TRP A 237 -3.79 31.86 -18.92
C TRP A 237 -3.75 30.76 -19.98
N SER A 238 -4.62 29.72 -19.92
CA SER A 238 -4.54 28.54 -20.81
C SER A 238 -4.79 28.86 -22.29
N TYR A 239 -5.50 29.95 -22.57
CA TYR A 239 -5.88 30.42 -23.90
C TYR A 239 -4.89 31.42 -24.53
N MET A 240 -3.77 31.72 -23.85
CA MET A 240 -2.80 32.72 -24.34
C MET A 240 -1.78 32.08 -25.29
N GLU A 241 -1.63 32.65 -26.48
CA GLU A 241 -0.62 32.22 -27.47
C GLU A 241 0.80 32.67 -27.08
N ASP A 242 0.93 33.84 -26.44
CA ASP A 242 2.19 34.33 -25.88
C ASP A 242 2.37 33.86 -24.42
N GLU A 243 3.55 33.28 -24.14
CA GLU A 243 3.94 32.89 -22.78
C GLU A 243 4.12 34.11 -21.85
N SER A 244 4.48 35.28 -22.37
CA SER A 244 4.71 36.49 -21.58
C SER A 244 3.39 37.04 -21.02
N GLU A 245 2.34 37.08 -21.83
CA GLU A 245 0.97 37.38 -21.39
C GLU A 245 0.40 36.29 -20.46
N ALA A 246 0.64 35.01 -20.76
CA ALA A 246 0.26 33.91 -19.86
C ALA A 246 0.89 34.05 -18.47
N GLU A 247 2.18 34.41 -18.43
CA GLU A 247 2.95 34.66 -17.21
C GLU A 247 2.46 35.92 -16.49
N ARG A 248 2.06 36.97 -17.22
CA ARG A 248 1.45 38.19 -16.65
C ARG A 248 0.12 37.87 -15.95
N ILE A 249 -0.75 37.07 -16.56
CA ILE A 249 -2.02 36.63 -15.97
C ILE A 249 -1.75 35.72 -14.75
N PHE A 250 -0.82 34.77 -14.86
CA PHE A 250 -0.40 33.93 -13.73
C PHE A 250 0.13 34.77 -12.54
N ALA A 251 0.97 35.77 -12.80
CA ALA A 251 1.50 36.68 -11.79
C ALA A 251 0.44 37.60 -11.16
N GLN A 252 -0.66 37.90 -11.86
CA GLN A 252 -1.81 38.60 -11.29
C GLN A 252 -2.68 37.69 -10.41
N MET A 253 -2.86 36.42 -10.80
CA MET A 253 -3.69 35.46 -10.05
C MET A 253 -3.00 34.88 -8.81
N TYR A 254 -1.67 34.71 -8.86
CA TYR A 254 -0.87 34.08 -7.81
C TYR A 254 0.47 34.81 -7.58
N PRO A 255 0.47 36.11 -7.23
CA PRO A 255 1.67 36.95 -7.19
C PRO A 255 2.81 36.41 -6.30
N ALA A 256 2.51 35.82 -5.13
CA ALA A 256 3.53 35.26 -4.26
C ALA A 256 4.13 33.96 -4.83
N ILE A 257 3.30 33.09 -5.42
CA ILE A 257 3.77 31.87 -6.09
C ILE A 257 4.61 32.22 -7.32
N SER A 258 4.20 33.22 -8.11
CA SER A 258 4.97 33.69 -9.26
C SER A 258 6.34 34.25 -8.86
N ARG A 259 6.40 35.08 -7.81
CA ARG A 259 7.68 35.57 -7.24
C ARG A 259 8.57 34.44 -6.68
N HIS A 260 7.98 33.32 -6.26
CA HIS A 260 8.75 32.15 -5.79
C HIS A 260 9.20 31.22 -6.93
N LEU A 261 8.44 31.12 -8.03
CA LEU A 261 8.79 30.25 -9.16
C LEU A 261 9.70 30.92 -10.20
N ILE A 262 9.76 32.26 -10.26
CA ILE A 262 10.63 32.99 -11.21
C ILE A 262 12.12 32.64 -11.03
N ASP A 263 12.58 32.48 -9.78
CA ASP A 263 13.94 32.04 -9.41
C ASP A 263 14.31 30.65 -9.98
N TYR A 264 13.31 29.89 -10.43
CA TYR A 264 13.47 28.55 -11.01
C TYR A 264 13.08 28.49 -12.49
N LYS A 265 12.76 29.62 -13.14
CA LYS A 265 12.25 29.66 -14.53
C LYS A 265 13.12 28.88 -15.51
N ASP A 266 14.43 29.14 -15.56
CA ASP A 266 15.34 28.51 -16.52
C ASP A 266 15.46 26.99 -16.30
N ILE A 267 15.58 26.56 -15.05
CA ILE A 267 15.67 25.13 -14.70
C ILE A 267 14.31 24.41 -14.88
N LEU A 268 13.19 25.12 -14.78
CA LEU A 268 11.85 24.60 -15.06
C LEU A 268 11.55 24.52 -16.56
N LYS A 269 12.00 25.49 -17.37
CA LYS A 269 11.95 25.42 -18.84
C LYS A 269 12.87 24.34 -19.40
N SER A 270 14.15 24.35 -19.00
CA SER A 270 15.15 23.36 -19.42
C SER A 270 14.70 21.91 -19.16
N ARG A 271 14.12 21.64 -17.99
CA ARG A 271 13.56 20.32 -17.63
C ARG A 271 12.10 20.11 -18.05
N GLY A 272 11.49 21.12 -18.67
CA GLY A 272 10.13 21.12 -19.20
C GLY A 272 10.06 20.89 -20.71
N ALA A 273 11.19 20.96 -21.42
CA ALA A 273 11.28 20.63 -22.84
C ALA A 273 10.71 19.22 -23.12
N GLY A 274 9.79 19.11 -24.08
CA GLY A 274 9.10 17.85 -24.41
C GLY A 274 8.12 17.34 -23.35
N SER A 275 7.76 18.14 -22.34
CA SER A 275 6.84 17.73 -21.26
C SER A 275 5.38 18.13 -21.50
N LYS A 276 4.42 17.42 -20.90
CA LYS A 276 2.96 17.68 -21.02
C LYS A 276 2.44 18.83 -20.14
N ALA A 277 3.25 19.87 -19.94
CA ALA A 277 2.89 21.08 -19.20
C ALA A 277 3.15 22.27 -20.11
N GLN A 278 2.13 23.11 -20.32
CA GLN A 278 2.15 24.17 -21.32
C GLN A 278 3.11 25.29 -20.91
N TYR A 279 3.18 25.58 -19.62
CA TYR A 279 4.02 26.63 -19.05
C TYR A 279 5.00 26.11 -17.99
N TYR A 280 6.05 26.89 -17.68
CA TYR A 280 7.11 26.43 -16.78
C TYR A 280 6.66 26.25 -15.33
N TRP A 281 5.68 27.04 -14.88
CA TRP A 281 5.04 26.94 -13.57
C TRP A 281 4.09 25.74 -13.42
N GLU A 282 3.75 25.05 -14.51
CA GLU A 282 2.82 23.91 -14.48
C GLU A 282 3.52 22.56 -14.26
N LEU A 283 2.84 21.70 -13.50
CA LEU A 283 3.13 20.28 -13.35
C LEU A 283 2.53 19.49 -14.53
N CYS A 284 3.22 18.43 -14.95
CA CYS A 284 2.70 17.46 -15.93
C CYS A 284 1.68 16.50 -15.29
N ALA A 285 0.67 17.08 -14.63
CA ALA A 285 -0.31 16.39 -13.79
C ALA A 285 -1.73 16.92 -14.05
N ARG A 286 -2.72 16.06 -13.79
CA ARG A 286 -4.15 16.43 -13.81
C ARG A 286 -4.48 17.26 -12.56
N GLU A 287 -5.73 17.68 -12.41
CA GLU A 287 -6.18 18.24 -11.14
C GLU A 287 -6.07 17.21 -10.00
N LEU A 288 -5.53 17.62 -8.86
CA LEU A 288 -5.56 16.83 -7.64
C LEU A 288 -6.99 16.80 -7.09
N LYS A 289 -7.75 15.80 -7.53
CA LYS A 289 -9.12 15.49 -7.15
C LYS A 289 -9.32 13.96 -7.11
N ARG A 290 -10.36 13.49 -6.42
CA ARG A 290 -10.62 12.08 -6.12
C ARG A 290 -10.82 11.22 -7.37
N GLU A 291 -11.33 11.80 -8.45
CA GLU A 291 -11.61 11.13 -9.74
C GLU A 291 -10.31 10.94 -10.53
N ASN A 292 -9.33 11.85 -10.33
CA ASN A 292 -8.04 11.78 -11.02
C ASN A 292 -7.04 10.89 -10.28
N TYR A 293 -6.99 10.97 -8.96
CA TYR A 293 -5.98 10.29 -8.14
C TYR A 293 -6.61 9.54 -6.96
N PRO A 294 -7.58 8.62 -7.18
CA PRO A 294 -8.30 7.94 -6.10
C PRO A 294 -7.38 7.27 -5.07
N GLU A 295 -6.18 6.84 -5.48
CA GLU A 295 -5.14 6.31 -4.59
C GLU A 295 -4.69 7.26 -3.47
N PHE A 296 -4.81 8.57 -3.66
CA PHE A 296 -4.45 9.56 -2.64
C PHE A 296 -5.61 9.87 -1.68
N TYR A 297 -6.84 9.54 -2.06
CA TYR A 297 -8.07 9.86 -1.34
C TYR A 297 -8.64 8.67 -0.53
N GLN A 298 -7.79 7.67 -0.25
CA GLN A 298 -8.08 6.45 0.51
C GLN A 298 -7.03 6.23 1.62
N PRO A 299 -7.31 5.43 2.67
CA PRO A 299 -6.29 4.87 3.54
C PRO A 299 -5.21 4.15 2.73
N LYS A 300 -3.95 4.31 3.12
CA LYS A 300 -2.82 3.83 2.31
C LYS A 300 -1.55 3.60 3.11
N ILE A 301 -0.83 2.55 2.71
CA ILE A 301 0.55 2.30 3.10
C ILE A 301 1.48 3.02 2.12
N PHE A 302 2.43 3.78 2.64
CA PHE A 302 3.48 4.45 1.91
C PHE A 302 4.82 3.76 2.11
N TYR A 303 5.66 3.69 1.06
CA TYR A 303 7.03 3.19 1.19
C TYR A 303 8.01 3.87 0.20
N PRO A 304 9.32 3.97 0.52
CA PRO A 304 10.30 4.66 -0.31
C PRO A 304 10.78 3.83 -1.51
N PHE A 305 11.03 4.44 -2.67
CA PHE A 305 11.56 3.78 -3.88
C PHE A 305 12.89 3.04 -3.66
N ASN A 306 13.77 3.57 -2.80
CA ASN A 306 14.98 2.88 -2.34
C ASN A 306 15.44 3.36 -0.96
N GLY A 307 16.22 2.53 -0.27
CA GLY A 307 16.75 2.76 1.08
C GLY A 307 17.79 1.72 1.49
N ASN A 308 18.18 1.70 2.76
CA ASN A 308 19.02 0.64 3.35
C ASN A 308 18.21 -0.46 4.06
N ALA A 309 16.94 -0.18 4.38
CA ALA A 309 15.95 -1.10 4.94
C ALA A 309 14.55 -0.64 4.49
N MET A 310 13.56 -1.52 4.58
CA MET A 310 12.17 -1.11 4.40
C MET A 310 11.76 -0.21 5.57
N ARG A 311 10.97 0.81 5.25
CA ARG A 311 10.34 1.75 6.17
C ARG A 311 8.99 2.10 5.57
N ALA A 312 8.02 1.23 5.82
CA ALA A 312 6.64 1.48 5.47
C ALA A 312 5.99 2.34 6.58
N ALA A 313 5.09 3.23 6.17
CA ALA A 313 4.32 4.11 7.05
C ALA A 313 2.86 4.14 6.57
N TYR A 314 1.91 4.45 7.44
CA TYR A 314 0.49 4.47 7.10
C TYR A 314 -0.10 5.87 7.29
N SER A 315 -1.10 6.23 6.48
CA SER A 315 -1.89 7.44 6.72
C SER A 315 -3.27 7.38 6.07
N THR A 316 -4.25 7.94 6.78
CA THR A 316 -5.60 8.21 6.26
C THR A 316 -5.73 9.62 5.66
N SER A 317 -4.70 10.45 5.71
CA SER A 317 -4.72 11.81 5.14
C SER A 317 -4.81 11.80 3.61
N GLU A 318 -5.42 12.82 3.00
CA GLU A 318 -5.52 12.94 1.52
C GLU A 318 -4.22 13.43 0.85
N ALA A 319 -3.09 13.42 1.59
CA ALA A 319 -1.81 13.92 1.13
C ALA A 319 -1.23 13.06 -0.02
N CYS A 320 -0.78 13.71 -1.09
CA CYS A 320 -0.15 13.02 -2.20
C CYS A 320 1.34 12.72 -1.95
N ILE A 321 1.97 11.96 -2.85
CA ILE A 321 3.39 11.59 -2.77
C ILE A 321 4.17 11.97 -4.02
N LEU A 322 5.50 12.04 -3.88
CA LEU A 322 6.46 12.26 -4.97
C LEU A 322 7.02 10.92 -5.47
N LYS A 323 7.53 10.89 -6.71
CA LYS A 323 8.13 9.71 -7.38
C LYS A 323 9.27 9.02 -6.62
N SER A 324 9.81 9.64 -5.57
CA SER A 324 10.74 9.03 -4.62
C SER A 324 10.11 7.94 -3.73
N SER A 325 8.79 7.77 -3.81
CA SER A 325 7.95 6.90 -2.99
C SER A 325 6.83 6.28 -3.82
N TYR A 326 6.23 5.23 -3.28
CA TYR A 326 5.00 4.60 -3.76
C TYR A 326 3.94 4.59 -2.65
N CYS A 327 2.68 4.39 -3.03
CA CYS A 327 1.61 4.03 -2.10
C CYS A 327 0.88 2.75 -2.54
N ILE A 328 0.27 2.09 -1.57
CA ILE A 328 -0.62 0.95 -1.69
C ILE A 328 -1.94 1.39 -1.03
N PRO A 329 -3.01 1.67 -1.80
CA PRO A 329 -4.32 1.99 -1.22
C PRO A 329 -4.89 0.75 -0.53
N THR A 330 -4.94 0.81 0.80
CA THR A 330 -5.47 -0.25 1.68
C THR A 330 -5.51 0.25 3.12
N ASP A 331 -6.43 -0.33 3.87
CA ASP A 331 -6.64 -0.29 5.31
C ASP A 331 -6.03 -1.51 6.04
N ASP A 332 -5.46 -2.50 5.32
CA ASP A 332 -4.83 -3.68 5.92
C ASP A 332 -3.52 -3.32 6.66
N LEU A 333 -3.62 -3.04 7.96
CA LEU A 333 -2.48 -2.79 8.84
C LEU A 333 -1.63 -4.05 9.08
N SER A 334 -2.16 -5.26 8.91
CA SER A 334 -1.35 -6.48 8.98
C SER A 334 -0.38 -6.62 7.80
N LEU A 335 -0.68 -6.01 6.64
CA LEU A 335 0.29 -5.83 5.57
C LEU A 335 1.40 -4.83 5.98
N LEU A 336 1.09 -3.77 6.72
CA LEU A 336 2.10 -2.84 7.24
C LEU A 336 3.04 -3.54 8.23
N ALA A 337 2.50 -4.40 9.10
CA ALA A 337 3.25 -5.24 10.01
C ALA A 337 4.27 -6.11 9.26
N ILE A 338 3.81 -6.88 8.27
CA ILE A 338 4.67 -7.72 7.43
C ILE A 338 5.76 -6.88 6.74
N LEU A 339 5.42 -5.76 6.12
CA LEU A 339 6.37 -4.93 5.37
C LEU A 339 7.47 -4.30 6.26
N ASN A 340 7.21 -4.06 7.54
CA ASN A 340 8.20 -3.51 8.49
C ASN A 340 8.96 -4.57 9.31
N SER A 341 8.60 -5.86 9.18
CA SER A 341 9.24 -7.00 9.86
C SER A 341 10.69 -7.24 9.43
N LYS A 342 11.45 -7.91 10.30
CA LYS A 342 12.78 -8.46 9.97
C LYS A 342 12.72 -9.50 8.87
N LEU A 343 11.65 -10.30 8.78
CA LEU A 343 11.47 -11.28 7.71
C LEU A 343 11.41 -10.61 6.33
N PHE A 344 10.56 -9.61 6.17
CA PHE A 344 10.51 -8.83 4.93
C PHE A 344 11.82 -8.07 4.69
N GLY A 345 12.45 -7.56 5.76
CA GLY A 345 13.79 -6.98 5.69
C GLY A 345 14.86 -7.94 5.17
N TRP A 346 14.80 -9.23 5.53
CA TRP A 346 15.68 -10.29 5.05
C TRP A 346 15.42 -10.62 3.58
N TYR A 347 14.15 -10.87 3.22
CA TYR A 347 13.74 -11.11 1.84
C TYR A 347 14.14 -9.95 0.91
N ALA A 348 13.94 -8.70 1.34
CA ALA A 348 14.36 -7.52 0.59
C ALA A 348 15.89 -7.43 0.40
N ARG A 349 16.70 -7.88 1.36
CA ARG A 349 18.15 -7.98 1.20
C ARG A 349 18.55 -9.10 0.24
N ALA A 350 17.83 -10.22 0.23
CA ALA A 350 18.04 -11.32 -0.72
C ALA A 350 17.61 -11.00 -2.17
N GLN A 351 16.63 -10.10 -2.37
CA GLN A 351 15.99 -9.91 -3.68
C GLN A 351 16.10 -8.50 -4.28
N PHE A 352 16.21 -7.45 -3.47
CA PHE A 352 16.09 -6.06 -3.95
C PHE A 352 17.42 -5.28 -3.98
N ARG A 353 18.56 -5.93 -3.70
CA ARG A 353 19.89 -5.33 -3.87
C ARG A 353 20.18 -5.12 -5.36
N ASN A 354 20.73 -3.96 -5.71
CA ASN A 354 21.29 -3.74 -7.04
C ASN A 354 22.77 -4.11 -7.04
N SER A 355 23.20 -4.97 -7.98
CA SER A 355 24.59 -5.47 -8.10
C SER A 355 25.64 -4.34 -8.13
N ALA A 356 25.31 -3.18 -8.70
CA ALA A 356 26.20 -2.03 -8.79
C ALA A 356 26.22 -1.16 -7.51
N LYS A 357 25.33 -1.37 -6.54
CA LYS A 357 25.22 -0.57 -5.30
C LYS A 357 25.01 -1.47 -4.08
N ARG A 358 26.10 -2.08 -3.63
CA ARG A 358 26.18 -3.20 -2.64
C ARG A 358 25.35 -3.04 -1.35
N SER A 359 25.02 -1.81 -0.94
CA SER A 359 24.27 -1.47 0.29
C SER A 359 22.86 -0.88 0.08
N ALA A 360 22.40 -0.70 -1.17
CA ALA A 360 21.12 -0.06 -1.48
C ALA A 360 20.06 -1.07 -1.94
N LEU A 361 18.91 -1.08 -1.24
CA LEU A 361 17.72 -1.85 -1.57
C LEU A 361 16.76 -1.01 -2.42
N PHE A 362 16.27 -1.58 -3.52
CA PHE A 362 15.38 -0.92 -4.47
C PHE A 362 13.98 -1.53 -4.42
N PHE A 363 13.11 -0.92 -3.62
CA PHE A 363 11.68 -1.21 -3.55
C PHE A 363 10.96 -0.63 -4.77
N THR A 364 11.33 -1.07 -5.97
CA THR A 364 10.60 -0.69 -7.19
C THR A 364 9.22 -1.35 -7.19
N LYS A 365 8.25 -0.78 -7.91
CA LYS A 365 6.91 -1.39 -8.10
C LYS A 365 7.03 -2.87 -8.53
N LYS A 366 7.81 -3.15 -9.58
CA LYS A 366 8.08 -4.51 -10.10
C LYS A 366 8.66 -5.49 -9.06
N ASN A 367 9.47 -4.99 -8.13
CA ASN A 367 10.05 -5.81 -7.06
C ASN A 367 9.00 -6.07 -5.97
N MET A 368 8.26 -5.03 -5.58
CA MET A 368 7.27 -5.09 -4.51
C MET A 368 6.05 -5.93 -4.89
N GLU A 369 5.56 -5.84 -6.13
CA GLU A 369 4.48 -6.68 -6.69
C GLU A 369 4.78 -8.18 -6.60
N LYS A 370 6.06 -8.56 -6.59
CA LYS A 370 6.54 -9.95 -6.49
C LYS A 370 6.78 -10.44 -5.07
N SER A 371 6.62 -9.59 -4.06
CA SER A 371 6.87 -9.97 -2.66
C SER A 371 5.83 -11.00 -2.20
N PRO A 372 6.23 -12.17 -1.67
CA PRO A 372 5.28 -13.17 -1.20
C PRO A 372 4.61 -12.70 0.09
N ILE A 373 3.28 -12.60 0.07
CA ILE A 373 2.45 -12.23 1.22
C ILE A 373 1.67 -13.48 1.65
N ALA A 374 1.98 -14.00 2.84
CA ALA A 374 1.29 -15.15 3.42
C ALA A 374 -0.21 -14.88 3.63
N PHE A 375 -1.05 -15.89 3.36
CA PHE A 375 -2.48 -15.83 3.69
C PHE A 375 -2.68 -15.77 5.21
N ARG A 376 -3.58 -14.91 5.67
CA ARG A 376 -3.90 -14.67 7.09
C ARG A 376 -5.37 -14.99 7.38
N SER A 377 -5.67 -15.62 8.51
CA SER A 377 -7.04 -15.63 9.06
C SER A 377 -7.46 -14.21 9.46
N GLU A 378 -8.75 -13.98 9.74
CA GLU A 378 -9.19 -12.67 10.22
C GLU A 378 -8.60 -12.33 11.59
N ASP A 379 -8.48 -13.32 12.48
CA ASP A 379 -7.84 -13.17 13.80
C ASP A 379 -6.37 -12.75 13.66
N GLN A 380 -5.62 -13.38 12.74
CA GLN A 380 -4.22 -13.03 12.46
C GLN A 380 -4.07 -11.63 11.86
N LYS A 381 -5.04 -11.18 11.05
CA LYS A 381 -5.06 -9.77 10.61
C LYS A 381 -5.35 -8.84 11.79
N MET A 382 -6.32 -9.19 12.64
CA MET A 382 -6.75 -8.38 13.78
C MET A 382 -5.62 -8.19 14.80
N GLU A 383 -4.92 -9.27 15.17
CA GLU A 383 -3.81 -9.29 16.12
C GLU A 383 -2.62 -8.42 15.62
N LEU A 384 -2.20 -8.63 14.37
CA LEU A 384 -1.15 -7.81 13.73
C LEU A 384 -1.59 -6.34 13.58
N SER A 385 -2.85 -6.09 13.24
CA SER A 385 -3.37 -4.72 13.08
C SER A 385 -3.45 -3.98 14.41
N TYR A 386 -3.88 -4.65 15.49
CA TYR A 386 -3.93 -4.10 16.84
C TYR A 386 -2.54 -3.65 17.31
N MET A 387 -1.50 -4.48 17.15
CA MET A 387 -0.13 -4.09 17.48
C MET A 387 0.39 -2.94 16.61
N VAL A 388 0.01 -2.88 15.33
CA VAL A 388 0.32 -1.74 14.47
C VAL A 388 -0.40 -0.47 14.93
N ASP A 389 -1.66 -0.53 15.33
CA ASP A 389 -2.39 0.62 15.87
C ASP A 389 -1.78 1.11 17.20
N LEU A 390 -1.28 0.24 18.07
CA LEU A 390 -0.51 0.65 19.26
C LEU A 390 0.72 1.50 18.86
N ILE A 391 1.48 1.05 17.86
CA ILE A 391 2.63 1.80 17.33
C ILE A 391 2.19 3.11 16.64
N LEU A 392 1.11 3.10 15.85
CA LEU A 392 0.63 4.30 15.15
C LEU A 392 0.06 5.36 16.10
N ASN A 393 -0.54 4.97 17.22
CA ASN A 393 -1.04 5.87 18.25
C ASN A 393 0.10 6.53 19.06
N ASN A 394 1.24 5.85 19.26
CA ASN A 394 2.44 6.47 19.83
C ASN A 394 3.75 5.97 19.18
N PRO A 395 4.14 6.51 17.99
CA PRO A 395 5.32 6.04 17.25
C PRO A 395 6.66 6.31 17.93
N ASN A 396 6.65 7.00 19.09
CA ASN A 396 7.83 7.33 19.87
C ASN A 396 7.75 6.72 21.29
N SER A 397 6.83 5.77 21.55
CA SER A 397 6.81 5.01 22.82
C SER A 397 8.10 4.20 22.98
N PRO A 398 8.69 4.10 24.19
CA PRO A 398 9.78 3.18 24.47
C PRO A 398 9.39 1.70 24.28
N GLU A 399 8.10 1.39 24.21
CA GLU A 399 7.57 0.03 24.00
C GLU A 399 7.60 -0.42 22.52
N VAL A 400 7.74 0.51 21.56
CA VAL A 400 7.71 0.19 20.12
C VAL A 400 8.69 -0.94 19.74
N PRO A 401 9.94 -1.01 20.23
CA PRO A 401 10.86 -2.11 19.92
C PRO A 401 10.40 -3.50 20.40
N ASP A 402 9.56 -3.56 21.45
CA ASP A 402 9.01 -4.81 21.96
C ASP A 402 7.73 -5.21 21.21
N ILE A 403 6.91 -4.24 20.81
CA ILE A 403 5.78 -4.47 19.90
C ILE A 403 6.30 -4.90 18.51
N GLU A 404 7.39 -4.31 18.01
CA GLU A 404 8.06 -4.78 16.78
C GLU A 404 8.56 -6.23 16.90
N ARG A 405 9.03 -6.64 18.08
CA ARG A 405 9.53 -7.98 18.36
C ARG A 405 8.41 -9.02 18.35
N GLU A 406 7.24 -8.68 18.86
CA GLU A 406 6.06 -9.55 18.84
C GLU A 406 5.40 -9.59 17.46
N ILE A 407 5.40 -8.46 16.71
CA ILE A 407 5.10 -8.46 15.27
C ILE A 407 6.03 -9.40 14.51
N ASP A 408 7.34 -9.37 14.77
CA ASP A 408 8.29 -10.32 14.16
C ASP A 408 7.94 -11.78 14.52
N ARG A 409 7.59 -12.07 15.78
CA ARG A 409 7.18 -13.42 16.21
C ARG A 409 5.98 -13.93 15.42
N LEU A 410 4.90 -13.16 15.35
CA LEU A 410 3.69 -13.52 14.61
C LEU A 410 3.95 -13.64 13.10
N VAL A 411 4.82 -12.81 12.54
CA VAL A 411 5.21 -12.91 11.13
C VAL A 411 6.06 -14.16 10.87
N TYR A 412 6.91 -14.60 11.80
CA TYR A 412 7.62 -15.88 11.69
C TYR A 412 6.67 -17.09 11.77
N GLU A 413 5.68 -17.05 12.68
CA GLU A 413 4.65 -18.08 12.82
C GLU A 413 3.77 -18.17 11.56
N LEU A 414 3.33 -17.02 11.04
CA LEU A 414 2.53 -16.90 9.81
C LEU A 414 3.22 -17.50 8.57
N TYR A 415 4.54 -17.34 8.44
CA TYR A 415 5.34 -17.95 7.37
C TYR A 415 5.88 -19.35 7.75
N LYS A 416 5.42 -19.91 8.87
CA LYS A 416 5.73 -21.26 9.38
C LYS A 416 7.24 -21.52 9.46
N LEU A 417 7.98 -20.55 10.01
CA LEU A 417 9.42 -20.63 10.14
C LEU A 417 9.84 -21.53 11.31
N THR A 418 10.93 -22.26 11.11
CA THR A 418 11.62 -23.05 12.14
C THR A 418 12.61 -22.18 12.91
N ASP A 419 13.00 -22.60 14.12
CA ASP A 419 14.00 -21.91 14.93
C ASP A 419 15.32 -21.66 14.19
N ALA A 420 15.71 -22.57 13.29
CA ALA A 420 16.90 -22.42 12.45
C ALA A 420 16.77 -21.28 11.43
N GLU A 421 15.61 -21.16 10.78
CA GLU A 421 15.31 -20.06 9.84
C GLU A 421 15.19 -18.71 10.56
N ILE A 422 14.52 -18.69 11.72
CA ILE A 422 14.41 -17.51 12.58
C ILE A 422 15.81 -17.05 13.04
N ALA A 423 16.65 -17.98 13.49
CA ALA A 423 18.01 -17.67 13.92
C ALA A 423 18.90 -17.13 12.78
N LEU A 424 18.64 -17.46 11.52
CA LEU A 424 19.35 -16.88 10.36
C LEU A 424 18.91 -15.43 10.10
N ILE A 425 17.61 -15.15 10.22
CA ILE A 425 17.03 -13.81 10.07
C ILE A 425 17.52 -12.87 11.17
N GLU A 426 17.46 -13.29 12.44
CA GLU A 426 17.90 -12.52 13.60
C GLU A 426 19.42 -12.25 13.61
N LYS A 427 20.24 -13.21 13.16
CA LYS A 427 21.69 -13.01 12.95
C LYS A 427 22.00 -12.12 11.74
N GLY A 428 21.00 -11.70 10.96
CA GLY A 428 21.15 -10.85 9.79
C GLY A 428 21.93 -11.51 8.64
N ILE A 429 22.07 -12.84 8.64
CA ILE A 429 22.82 -13.60 7.64
C ILE A 429 22.03 -13.61 6.33
N ASN A 430 22.58 -13.02 5.27
CA ASN A 430 21.94 -12.93 3.96
C ASN A 430 22.62 -13.88 2.98
N PRO A 431 21.92 -14.34 1.93
CA PRO A 431 22.57 -14.91 0.74
C PRO A 431 23.42 -13.86 -0.01
#